data_AF-A0A4U8YQJ3-F1
#
_entry.id   AF-A0A4U8YQJ3-F1
#
_cell.length_a   1.000
_cell.length_b   1.000
_cell.length_c   1.000
_cell.angle_alpha   90.00
_cell.angle_beta   90.00
_cell.angle_gamma   90.00
#
_symmetry.space_group_name_H-M   'P 1'
#
loop_
_entity.id
_entity.type
_entity.pdbx_description
1 polymer ?
#
loop_
_entity_poly.entity_id
_entity_poly.type
_entity_poly.pdbx_seq_one_letter_code
_entity_poly.pdbx_strand_id
1 'polypeptide(L)'
;MHLKRTIGLIWLSSLLLAMGCASALTMSAPRVEETRTGDKGVGQRINAVYMLEEDEGIYTLTRQPYCKETIEEIQISRKRPRGFIIALCELPLYGLGAVDYLMAKIYANASEEELGRLMADSGDVIPCGDVEKAPGEKVLLQFPDSGRLKNLLTDDNAVIQLDECFKKSCRDLQIHVFVKKENDILYISTIDKTYTH
;
A
#
# COMPACT_ATOMS: atom_id res chain seq x y z
N MET A 1 18.91 53.05 -47.68
CA MET A 1 17.74 52.14 -47.69
C MET A 1 18.09 50.68 -47.42
N HIS A 2 19.29 50.20 -47.80
CA HIS A 2 19.71 48.80 -47.57
C HIS A 2 19.98 48.40 -46.11
N LEU A 3 20.50 49.31 -45.27
CA LEU A 3 20.87 49.01 -43.89
C LEU A 3 19.68 48.63 -42.98
N LYS A 4 18.52 49.28 -43.16
CA LYS A 4 17.29 48.93 -42.41
C LYS A 4 16.75 47.55 -42.80
N ARG A 5 16.95 47.14 -44.06
CA ARG A 5 16.48 45.87 -44.61
C ARG A 5 17.37 44.71 -44.17
N THR A 6 18.69 44.93 -44.08
CA THR A 6 19.63 43.95 -43.54
C THR A 6 19.48 43.76 -42.03
N ILE A 7 19.27 44.85 -41.27
CA ILE A 7 18.99 44.75 -39.82
C ILE A 7 17.68 44.01 -39.56
N GLY A 8 16.63 44.27 -40.36
CA GLY A 8 15.37 43.55 -40.27
C GLY A 8 15.51 42.06 -40.58
N LEU A 9 16.31 41.68 -41.59
CA LEU A 9 16.58 40.28 -41.93
C LEU A 9 17.37 39.55 -40.84
N ILE A 10 18.36 40.21 -40.23
CA ILE A 10 19.14 39.65 -39.12
C ILE A 10 18.27 39.45 -37.88
N TRP A 11 17.40 40.41 -37.56
CA TRP A 11 16.44 40.26 -36.45
C TRP A 11 15.43 39.14 -36.72
N LEU A 12 14.91 39.02 -37.94
CA LEU A 12 13.99 37.97 -38.33
C LEU A 12 14.64 36.58 -38.28
N SER A 13 15.89 36.45 -38.74
CA SER A 13 16.64 35.18 -38.66
C SER A 13 16.96 34.79 -37.22
N SER A 14 17.26 35.78 -36.37
CA SER A 14 17.52 35.56 -34.94
C SER A 14 16.26 35.10 -34.21
N LEU A 15 15.10 35.67 -34.54
CA LEU A 15 13.80 35.25 -34.02
C LEU A 15 13.44 33.82 -34.44
N LEU A 16 13.72 33.45 -35.70
CA LEU A 16 13.50 32.09 -36.21
C LEU A 16 14.44 31.06 -35.58
N LEU A 17 15.66 31.45 -35.21
CA LEU A 17 16.65 30.58 -34.56
C LEU A 17 16.45 30.44 -33.05
N ALA A 18 15.89 31.45 -32.39
CA ALA A 18 15.56 31.39 -30.96
C ALA A 18 14.29 30.57 -30.67
N MET A 19 13.37 30.47 -31.64
CA MET A 19 12.19 29.62 -31.51
C MET A 19 12.57 28.14 -31.46
N GLY A 20 12.30 27.48 -30.33
CA GLY A 20 12.35 26.02 -30.23
C GLY A 20 13.60 25.45 -29.57
N CYS A 21 14.44 26.27 -28.93
CA CYS A 21 15.66 25.79 -28.25
C CYS A 21 15.33 24.83 -27.10
N ALA A 22 14.31 25.10 -26.28
CA ALA A 22 13.89 24.20 -25.21
C ALA A 22 13.26 22.91 -25.76
N SER A 23 12.45 23.03 -26.81
CA SER A 23 11.85 21.89 -27.52
C SER A 23 12.90 20.99 -28.18
N ALA A 24 13.89 21.55 -28.87
CA ALA A 24 14.97 20.80 -29.53
C ALA A 24 15.90 20.10 -28.52
N LEU A 25 16.21 20.76 -27.40
CA LEU A 25 16.96 20.16 -26.28
C LEU A 25 16.19 19.02 -25.63
N THR A 26 14.87 19.16 -25.51
CA THR A 26 14.00 18.08 -24.99
C THR A 26 13.91 16.93 -25.98
N MET A 27 13.85 17.20 -27.28
CA MET A 27 13.78 16.17 -28.33
C MET A 27 15.07 15.36 -28.46
N SER A 28 16.24 15.97 -28.29
CA SER A 28 17.54 15.29 -28.38
C SER A 28 17.96 14.61 -27.07
N ALA A 29 17.27 14.88 -25.96
CA ALA A 29 17.59 14.29 -24.67
C ALA A 29 17.28 12.77 -24.64
N PRO A 30 18.10 11.99 -23.90
CA PRO A 30 17.81 10.58 -23.66
C PRO A 30 16.53 10.46 -22.83
N ARG A 31 15.83 9.34 -23.04
CA ARG A 31 14.69 8.96 -22.20
C ARG A 31 15.20 8.61 -20.79
N VAL A 32 14.37 8.85 -19.79
CA VAL A 32 14.60 8.45 -18.41
C VAL A 32 13.50 7.49 -18.00
N GLU A 33 13.92 6.40 -17.35
CA GLU A 33 13.02 5.42 -16.78
C GLU A 33 12.60 5.87 -15.38
N GLU A 34 11.30 5.89 -15.14
CA GLU A 34 10.69 6.26 -13.87
C GLU A 34 9.64 5.20 -13.53
N THR A 35 9.66 4.73 -12.29
CA THR A 35 8.61 3.84 -11.77
C THR A 35 7.47 4.68 -11.22
N ARG A 36 6.24 4.42 -11.67
CA ARG A 36 5.03 4.96 -11.06
C ARG A 36 4.29 3.86 -10.34
N THR A 37 3.80 4.16 -9.14
CA THR A 37 2.87 3.29 -8.42
C THR A 37 1.50 3.39 -9.07
N GLY A 38 1.00 2.26 -9.56
CA GLY A 38 -0.35 2.08 -10.07
C GLY A 38 -1.29 1.63 -8.96
N ASP A 39 -2.17 0.68 -9.29
CA ASP A 39 -3.21 0.23 -8.39
C ASP A 39 -2.66 -0.68 -7.26
N LYS A 40 -3.35 -0.61 -6.11
CA LYS A 40 -3.12 -1.50 -4.96
C LYS A 40 -4.03 -2.72 -5.07
N GLY A 41 -3.50 -3.87 -4.68
CA GLY A 41 -4.19 -5.16 -4.74
C GLY A 41 -3.92 -6.03 -3.52
N VAL A 42 -4.68 -7.12 -3.46
CA VAL A 42 -4.56 -8.15 -2.42
C VAL A 42 -3.62 -9.24 -2.92
N GLY A 43 -2.51 -9.43 -2.21
CA GLY A 43 -1.53 -10.48 -2.49
C GLY A 43 -1.77 -11.77 -1.72
N GLN A 44 -0.69 -12.48 -1.44
CA GLN A 44 -0.75 -13.79 -0.78
C GLN A 44 -1.18 -13.68 0.69
N ARG A 45 -2.03 -14.61 1.13
CA ARG A 45 -2.39 -14.80 2.55
C ARG A 45 -1.16 -15.21 3.35
N ILE A 46 -0.90 -14.48 4.43
CA ILE A 46 0.27 -14.71 5.29
C ILE A 46 -0.09 -15.06 6.72
N ASN A 47 -1.17 -14.48 7.26
CA ASN A 47 -1.53 -14.68 8.65
C ASN A 47 -3.05 -14.64 8.86
N ALA A 48 -3.48 -14.87 10.09
CA ALA A 48 -4.83 -14.58 10.53
C ALA A 48 -4.80 -13.99 11.93
N VAL A 49 -5.60 -12.96 12.16
CA VAL A 49 -5.86 -12.44 13.50
C VAL A 49 -7.03 -13.22 14.08
N TYR A 50 -6.88 -13.72 15.30
CA TYR A 50 -7.91 -14.44 16.01
C TYR A 50 -8.64 -13.49 16.95
N MET A 51 -9.95 -13.67 17.06
CA MET A 51 -10.81 -12.90 17.95
C MET A 51 -11.73 -13.86 18.69
N LEU A 52 -12.09 -13.49 19.91
CA LEU A 52 -13.03 -14.24 20.72
C LEU A 52 -14.30 -13.42 20.88
N GLU A 53 -15.41 -13.98 20.43
CA GLU A 53 -16.74 -13.39 20.56
C GLU A 53 -17.51 -14.14 21.65
N GLU A 54 -18.14 -13.39 22.55
CA GLU A 54 -19.01 -13.93 23.60
C GLU A 54 -20.46 -13.59 23.28
N ASP A 55 -21.30 -14.62 23.18
CA ASP A 55 -22.75 -14.47 23.01
C ASP A 55 -23.48 -15.37 24.01
N GLU A 56 -24.26 -14.79 24.92
CA GLU A 56 -25.00 -15.50 25.97
C GLU A 56 -24.15 -16.51 26.79
N GLY A 57 -22.86 -16.22 26.99
CA GLY A 57 -21.92 -17.10 27.70
C GLY A 57 -21.30 -18.22 26.84
N ILE A 58 -21.57 -18.22 25.54
CA ILE A 58 -20.93 -19.07 24.53
C ILE A 58 -19.76 -18.31 23.93
N TYR A 59 -18.56 -18.86 24.04
CA TYR A 59 -17.34 -18.26 23.51
C TYR A 59 -17.01 -18.87 22.14
N THR A 60 -17.15 -18.08 21.08
CA THR A 60 -16.88 -18.49 19.70
C THR A 60 -15.57 -17.89 19.22
N LEU A 61 -14.71 -18.73 18.64
CA LEU A 61 -13.45 -18.31 18.05
C LEU A 61 -13.65 -17.94 16.58
N THR A 62 -13.34 -16.69 16.25
CA THR A 62 -13.32 -16.21 14.87
C THR A 62 -11.89 -15.89 14.44
N ARG A 63 -11.65 -15.89 13.12
CA ARG A 63 -10.38 -15.52 12.51
C ARG A 63 -10.63 -14.62 11.33
N GLN A 64 -9.79 -13.61 11.17
CA GLN A 64 -9.76 -12.76 9.99
C GLN A 64 -8.46 -13.00 9.22
N PRO A 65 -8.52 -13.36 7.93
CA PRO A 65 -7.33 -13.56 7.13
C PRO A 65 -6.67 -12.23 6.76
N TYR A 66 -5.35 -12.19 6.88
CA TYR A 66 -4.50 -11.06 6.47
C TYR A 66 -3.57 -11.49 5.34
N CYS A 67 -3.49 -10.63 4.33
CA CYS A 67 -2.68 -10.83 3.13
C CYS A 67 -1.67 -9.70 2.99
N LYS A 68 -0.57 -9.96 2.29
CA LYS A 68 0.34 -8.91 1.86
C LYS A 68 -0.33 -8.01 0.84
N GLU A 69 -0.19 -6.70 1.00
CA GLU A 69 -0.60 -5.75 -0.03
C GLU A 69 0.38 -5.82 -1.20
N THR A 70 -0.14 -5.93 -2.42
CA THR A 70 0.64 -5.82 -3.65
C THR A 70 0.38 -4.47 -4.30
N ILE A 71 1.42 -3.86 -4.84
CA ILE A 71 1.33 -2.63 -5.63
C ILE A 71 1.74 -2.91 -7.06
N GLU A 72 0.99 -2.37 -8.02
CA GLU A 72 1.41 -2.34 -9.41
C GLU A 72 2.51 -1.29 -9.58
N GLU A 73 3.66 -1.70 -10.07
CA GLU A 73 4.75 -0.83 -10.49
C GLU A 73 4.73 -0.74 -12.01
N ILE A 74 4.37 0.44 -12.51
CA ILE A 74 4.35 0.75 -13.93
C ILE A 74 5.69 1.41 -14.26
N GLN A 75 6.52 0.72 -15.06
CA GLN A 75 7.78 1.27 -15.54
C GLN A 75 7.50 2.11 -16.78
N ILE A 76 7.85 3.39 -16.70
CA ILE A 76 7.57 4.36 -17.75
C ILE A 76 8.88 4.96 -18.23
N SER A 77 9.07 4.96 -19.55
CA SER A 77 10.17 5.66 -20.21
C SER A 77 9.65 6.96 -20.79
N ARG A 78 10.18 8.10 -20.36
CA ARG A 78 9.79 9.41 -20.92
C ARG A 78 10.97 10.37 -21.05
N LYS A 79 10.90 11.31 -21.98
CA LYS A 79 11.87 12.40 -22.07
C LYS A 79 11.61 13.41 -20.96
N ARG A 80 12.67 13.93 -20.33
CA ARG A 80 12.53 15.02 -19.36
C ARG A 80 12.49 16.37 -20.08
N PRO A 81 11.55 17.26 -19.76
CA PRO A 81 11.55 18.61 -20.30
C PRO A 81 12.82 19.33 -19.85
N ARG A 82 13.58 19.86 -20.82
CA ARG A 82 14.83 20.60 -20.60
C ARG A 82 14.74 21.98 -21.24
N GLY A 83 15.65 22.88 -20.87
CA GLY A 83 15.67 24.24 -21.41
C GLY A 83 14.72 25.22 -20.71
N PHE A 84 14.16 24.87 -19.55
CA PHE A 84 13.35 25.80 -18.74
C PHE A 84 14.09 27.11 -18.42
N ILE A 85 15.38 27.04 -18.10
CA ILE A 85 16.21 28.23 -17.82
C ILE A 85 16.33 29.12 -19.06
N ILE A 86 16.48 28.52 -20.25
CA ILE A 86 16.57 29.25 -21.52
C ILE A 86 15.22 29.91 -21.83
N ALA A 87 14.13 29.17 -21.67
CA ALA A 87 12.76 29.68 -21.81
C ALA A 87 12.44 30.81 -20.81
N LEU A 88 12.96 30.75 -19.58
CA LEU A 88 12.81 31.82 -18.57
C LEU A 88 13.53 33.11 -18.98
N CYS A 89 14.72 33.00 -19.60
CA CYS A 89 15.46 34.15 -20.11
C CYS A 89 14.78 34.79 -21.33
N GLU A 90 14.07 34.00 -22.14
CA GLU A 90 13.34 34.49 -23.33
C GLU A 90 11.96 35.08 -23.02
N LEU A 91 11.38 34.74 -21.87
CA LEU A 91 10.10 35.25 -21.38
C LEU A 91 10.03 36.79 -21.33
N PRO A 92 10.97 37.52 -20.69
CA PRO A 92 10.93 38.99 -20.63
C PRO A 92 11.31 39.68 -21.96
N LEU A 93 12.03 39.00 -22.86
CA LEU A 93 12.53 39.60 -24.10
C LEU A 93 11.52 39.47 -25.26
N TYR A 94 10.80 38.35 -25.35
CA TYR A 94 9.96 38.05 -26.50
C TYR A 94 8.57 37.48 -26.15
N GLY A 95 8.27 37.16 -24.89
CA GLY A 95 7.01 36.49 -24.49
C GLY A 95 6.85 35.06 -25.03
N LEU A 96 7.83 34.56 -25.80
CA LEU A 96 7.82 33.28 -26.51
C LEU A 96 8.29 32.10 -25.64
N GLY A 97 9.02 32.37 -24.56
CA GLY A 97 9.56 31.33 -23.68
C GLY A 97 8.48 30.44 -23.04
N ALA A 98 7.30 30.98 -22.77
CA ALA A 98 6.16 30.20 -22.28
C ALA A 98 5.67 29.17 -23.32
N VAL A 99 5.68 29.53 -24.60
CA VAL A 99 5.24 28.66 -25.70
C VAL A 99 6.26 27.55 -25.94
N ASP A 100 7.56 27.87 -25.92
CA ASP A 100 8.61 26.85 -26.10
C ASP A 100 8.67 25.86 -24.93
N TYR A 101 8.47 26.33 -23.69
CA TYR A 101 8.36 25.44 -22.54
C TYR A 101 7.10 24.55 -22.58
N LEU A 102 5.96 25.10 -23.03
CA LEU A 102 4.74 24.30 -23.20
C LEU A 102 4.94 23.20 -24.25
N MET A 103 5.56 23.53 -25.38
CA MET A 103 5.89 22.55 -26.43
C MET A 103 6.86 21.49 -25.92
N ALA A 104 7.91 21.88 -25.19
CA ALA A 104 8.82 20.92 -24.54
C ALA A 104 8.09 19.96 -23.58
N LYS A 105 7.11 20.46 -22.81
CA LYS A 105 6.28 19.62 -21.94
C LYS A 105 5.36 18.68 -22.73
N ILE A 106 4.77 19.16 -23.82
CA ILE A 106 3.95 18.34 -24.73
C ILE A 106 4.81 17.21 -25.33
N TYR A 107 6.02 17.50 -25.81
CA TYR A 107 6.94 16.47 -26.33
C TYR A 107 7.37 15.47 -25.26
N ALA A 108 7.66 15.93 -24.04
CA ALA A 108 7.98 15.05 -22.92
C ALA A 108 6.83 14.07 -22.64
N ASN A 109 5.60 14.59 -22.55
CA ASN A 109 4.40 13.77 -22.32
C ASN A 109 4.07 12.85 -23.50
N ALA A 110 4.20 13.33 -24.74
CA ALA A 110 3.95 12.54 -25.94
C ALA A 110 5.01 11.44 -26.17
N SER A 111 6.18 11.56 -25.54
CA SER A 111 7.25 10.56 -25.62
C SER A 111 7.15 9.44 -24.59
N GLU A 112 6.13 9.51 -23.72
CA GLU A 112 5.87 8.54 -22.65
C GLU A 112 5.55 7.17 -23.25
N GLU A 113 6.26 6.14 -22.79
CA GLU A 113 6.09 4.76 -23.22
C GLU A 113 6.11 3.84 -21.98
N GLU A 114 5.06 3.02 -21.83
CA GLU A 114 5.01 1.99 -20.79
C GLU A 114 5.94 0.84 -21.19
N LEU A 115 7.01 0.62 -20.42
CA LEU A 115 7.97 -0.47 -20.65
C LEU A 115 7.45 -1.79 -20.08
N GLY A 116 6.62 -1.74 -19.04
CA GLY A 116 6.07 -2.92 -18.41
C GLY A 116 5.33 -2.61 -17.12
N ARG A 117 4.62 -3.63 -16.64
CA ARG A 117 3.87 -3.62 -15.39
C ARG A 117 4.33 -4.81 -14.57
N LEU A 118 4.73 -4.56 -13.33
CA LEU A 118 5.15 -5.58 -12.38
C LEU A 118 4.29 -5.46 -11.13
N MET A 119 3.94 -6.59 -10.53
CA MET A 119 3.32 -6.59 -9.20
C MET A 119 4.44 -6.81 -8.18
N ALA A 120 4.56 -5.87 -7.23
CA ALA A 120 5.55 -5.92 -6.16
C ALA A 120 4.85 -5.96 -4.80
N ASP A 121 5.48 -6.59 -3.81
CA ASP A 121 5.01 -6.55 -2.42
C ASP A 121 5.24 -5.13 -1.86
N SER A 122 4.17 -4.49 -1.38
CA SER A 122 4.21 -3.18 -0.71
C SER A 122 4.96 -3.25 0.64
N GLY A 123 4.99 -4.44 1.25
CA GLY A 123 5.49 -4.67 2.61
C GLY A 123 4.40 -4.52 3.70
N ASP A 124 3.29 -3.87 3.36
CA ASP A 124 2.12 -3.73 4.22
C ASP A 124 1.28 -5.01 4.27
N VAL A 125 0.55 -5.19 5.36
CA VAL A 125 -0.36 -6.32 5.59
C VAL A 125 -1.77 -5.80 5.79
N ILE A 126 -2.69 -6.28 4.97
CA ILE A 126 -4.09 -5.83 4.93
C ILE A 126 -5.07 -7.00 5.16
N PRO A 127 -6.27 -6.74 5.72
CA PRO A 127 -7.32 -7.75 5.77
C PRO A 127 -7.78 -8.07 4.35
N CYS A 128 -7.90 -9.37 4.03
CA CYS A 128 -8.19 -9.83 2.66
C CYS A 128 -9.41 -10.73 2.53
N GLY A 129 -10.16 -10.91 3.60
CA GLY A 129 -11.40 -11.69 3.60
C GLY A 129 -12.25 -11.35 4.80
N ASP A 130 -13.46 -11.92 4.79
CA ASP A 130 -14.41 -11.74 5.88
C ASP A 130 -13.94 -12.45 7.15
N VAL A 131 -14.54 -12.04 8.28
CA VAL A 131 -14.36 -12.72 9.54
C VAL A 131 -15.07 -14.06 9.48
N GLU A 132 -14.33 -15.15 9.67
CA GLU A 132 -14.84 -16.52 9.60
C GLU A 132 -14.71 -17.21 10.95
N LYS A 133 -15.58 -18.19 11.20
CA LYS A 133 -15.44 -19.11 12.33
C LYS A 133 -14.18 -19.98 12.16
N ALA A 134 -13.50 -20.29 13.26
CA ALA A 134 -12.26 -21.05 13.28
C ALA A 134 -12.41 -22.43 13.97
N PRO A 135 -13.08 -23.41 13.33
CA PRO A 135 -13.27 -24.75 13.90
C PRO A 135 -11.96 -25.58 13.89
N GLY A 136 -11.84 -26.52 14.84
CA GLY A 136 -10.70 -27.42 14.95
C GLY A 136 -9.36 -26.76 15.37
N GLU A 137 -9.38 -25.51 15.82
CA GLU A 137 -8.21 -24.79 16.28
C GLU A 137 -7.80 -25.26 17.68
N LYS A 138 -6.48 -25.39 17.91
CA LYS A 138 -5.93 -25.74 19.22
C LYS A 138 -5.90 -24.50 20.09
N VAL A 139 -6.71 -24.50 21.15
CA VAL A 139 -6.78 -23.42 22.13
C VAL A 139 -6.11 -23.85 23.42
N LEU A 140 -5.23 -22.99 23.95
CA LEU A 140 -4.65 -23.13 25.27
C LEU A 140 -5.36 -22.15 26.20
N LEU A 141 -5.96 -22.67 27.26
CA LEU A 141 -6.52 -21.90 28.35
C LEU A 141 -5.52 -21.87 29.50
N GLN A 142 -5.19 -20.68 29.97
CA GLN A 142 -4.39 -20.48 31.17
C GLN A 142 -5.29 -19.87 32.25
N PHE A 143 -5.25 -20.49 33.43
CA PHE A 143 -5.96 -20.05 34.63
C PHE A 143 -4.91 -19.41 35.55
N PRO A 144 -4.80 -18.07 35.58
CA PRO A 144 -3.71 -17.39 36.30
C PRO A 144 -3.75 -17.67 37.80
N ASP A 145 -4.96 -17.69 38.38
CA ASP A 145 -5.18 -17.86 39.82
C ASP A 145 -4.72 -19.24 40.32
N SER A 146 -4.97 -20.29 39.54
CA SER A 146 -4.58 -21.67 39.88
C SER A 146 -3.28 -22.13 39.23
N GLY A 147 -2.69 -21.34 38.32
CA GLY A 147 -1.51 -21.71 37.52
C GLY A 147 -1.76 -22.88 36.55
N ARG A 148 -3.02 -23.28 36.34
CA ARG A 148 -3.38 -24.43 35.53
C ARG A 148 -3.38 -24.07 34.04
N LEU A 149 -3.02 -25.05 33.22
CA LEU A 149 -3.12 -24.97 31.76
C LEU A 149 -4.06 -26.07 31.25
N LYS A 150 -4.95 -25.76 30.31
CA LYS A 150 -5.80 -26.75 29.64
C LYS A 150 -5.74 -26.54 28.13
N ASN A 151 -5.43 -27.59 27.38
CA ASN A 151 -5.54 -27.58 25.93
C ASN A 151 -6.93 -28.08 25.52
N LEU A 152 -7.55 -27.39 24.57
CA LEU A 152 -8.83 -27.71 23.98
C LEU A 152 -8.73 -27.61 22.45
N LEU A 153 -9.70 -28.20 21.77
CA LEU A 153 -9.97 -27.98 20.36
C LEU A 153 -11.31 -27.26 20.26
N THR A 154 -11.41 -26.27 19.37
CA THR A 154 -12.71 -25.71 19.03
C THR A 154 -13.53 -26.74 18.27
N ASP A 155 -14.84 -26.76 18.52
CA ASP A 155 -15.76 -27.66 17.83
C ASP A 155 -16.04 -27.22 16.38
N ASP A 156 -16.94 -27.92 15.69
CA ASP A 156 -17.34 -27.62 14.31
C ASP A 156 -17.98 -26.23 14.15
N ASN A 157 -18.52 -25.66 15.24
CA ASN A 157 -19.09 -24.31 15.29
C ASN A 157 -18.08 -23.26 15.78
N ALA A 158 -16.81 -23.66 15.94
CA ALA A 158 -15.73 -22.86 16.52
C ALA A 158 -15.94 -22.44 17.98
N VAL A 159 -16.80 -23.15 18.72
CA VAL A 159 -17.11 -22.85 20.12
C VAL A 159 -16.05 -23.47 21.05
N ILE A 160 -15.68 -22.71 22.09
CA ILE A 160 -14.82 -23.17 23.18
C ILE A 160 -15.70 -23.67 24.32
N GLN A 161 -15.70 -24.97 24.57
CA GLN A 161 -16.48 -25.57 25.65
C GLN A 161 -15.81 -25.37 27.01
N LEU A 162 -16.31 -24.41 27.79
CA LEU A 162 -15.76 -24.03 29.11
C LEU A 162 -16.49 -24.68 30.30
N ASP A 163 -17.60 -25.39 30.08
CA ASP A 163 -18.46 -25.92 31.16
C ASP A 163 -17.70 -26.82 32.13
N GLU A 164 -16.80 -27.66 31.63
CA GLU A 164 -15.96 -28.52 32.46
C GLU A 164 -14.86 -27.75 33.20
N CYS A 165 -14.43 -26.60 32.65
CA CYS A 165 -13.38 -25.79 33.25
C CYS A 165 -13.89 -25.14 34.53
N PHE A 166 -15.11 -24.59 34.51
CA PHE A 166 -15.72 -23.94 35.67
C PHE A 166 -16.22 -24.93 36.73
N LYS A 167 -16.68 -26.13 36.34
CA LYS A 167 -17.10 -27.16 37.30
C LYS A 167 -15.98 -27.62 38.24
N LYS A 168 -14.72 -27.55 37.80
CA LYS A 168 -13.55 -27.96 38.60
C LYS A 168 -12.88 -26.82 39.36
N SER A 169 -13.08 -25.57 38.93
CA SER A 169 -12.47 -24.41 39.57
C SER A 169 -13.45 -23.24 39.68
N CYS A 170 -14.34 -23.31 40.68
CA CYS A 170 -15.23 -22.21 41.07
C CYS A 170 -14.50 -20.98 41.65
N ARG A 171 -13.17 -20.84 41.46
CA ARG A 171 -12.37 -19.75 42.01
C ARG A 171 -11.57 -18.98 40.96
N ASP A 172 -11.39 -19.53 39.76
CA ASP A 172 -10.64 -18.82 38.73
C ASP A 172 -11.56 -17.73 38.15
N LEU A 173 -11.23 -16.47 38.42
CA LEU A 173 -12.00 -15.30 37.95
C LEU A 173 -11.61 -14.91 36.53
N GLN A 174 -10.41 -15.29 36.10
CA GLN A 174 -9.83 -14.93 34.81
C GLN A 174 -9.32 -16.16 34.07
N ILE A 175 -9.56 -16.19 32.76
CA ILE A 175 -9.02 -17.22 31.87
C ILE A 175 -8.36 -16.51 30.69
N HIS A 176 -7.05 -16.67 30.54
CA HIS A 176 -6.36 -16.21 29.34
C HIS A 176 -6.52 -17.25 28.24
N VAL A 177 -6.90 -16.80 27.06
CA VAL A 177 -7.16 -17.66 25.90
C VAL A 177 -6.07 -17.42 24.87
N PHE A 178 -5.44 -18.51 24.43
CA PHE A 178 -4.41 -18.50 23.40
C PHE A 178 -4.73 -19.48 22.27
N VAL A 179 -4.41 -19.14 21.01
CA VAL A 179 -4.36 -20.12 19.91
C VAL A 179 -2.95 -20.67 19.79
N LYS A 180 -2.82 -22.00 19.75
CA LYS A 180 -1.56 -22.68 19.52
C LYS A 180 -1.40 -23.03 18.05
N LYS A 181 -0.39 -22.45 17.41
CA LYS A 181 0.10 -22.81 16.07
C LYS A 181 1.35 -23.68 16.19
N GLU A 182 1.82 -24.22 15.06
CA GLU A 182 2.94 -25.18 15.05
C GLU A 182 4.20 -24.65 15.74
N ASN A 183 4.51 -23.35 15.56
CA ASN A 183 5.70 -22.70 16.10
C ASN A 183 5.41 -21.47 16.96
N ASP A 184 4.14 -21.17 17.27
CA ASP A 184 3.76 -19.93 17.96
C ASP A 184 2.53 -20.12 18.86
N ILE A 185 2.41 -19.25 19.87
CA ILE A 185 1.26 -19.17 20.78
C ILE A 185 0.75 -17.73 20.76
N LEU A 186 -0.43 -17.54 20.18
CA LEU A 186 -1.04 -16.24 20.00
C LEU A 186 -2.02 -15.98 21.14
N TYR A 187 -1.76 -14.93 21.93
CA TYR A 187 -2.73 -14.44 22.89
C TYR A 187 -3.92 -13.80 22.17
N ILE A 188 -5.14 -14.16 22.57
CA ILE A 188 -6.38 -13.67 21.95
C ILE A 188 -7.05 -12.66 22.86
N SER A 189 -7.43 -13.11 24.07
CA SER A 189 -8.24 -12.35 25.00
C SER A 189 -8.21 -12.97 26.39
N THR A 190 -8.74 -12.23 27.36
CA THR A 190 -9.04 -12.69 28.71
C THR A 190 -10.55 -12.76 28.89
N ILE A 191 -11.02 -13.88 29.42
CA ILE A 191 -12.40 -14.05 29.87
C ILE A 191 -12.43 -13.75 31.37
N ASP A 192 -13.18 -12.72 31.76
CA ASP A 192 -13.40 -12.36 33.15
C ASP A 192 -14.81 -12.80 33.58
N LYS A 193 -14.90 -13.61 34.64
CA LYS A 193 -16.18 -13.87 35.32
C LYS A 193 -16.31 -12.98 36.53
N THR A 194 -17.12 -11.93 36.43
CA THR A 194 -17.66 -11.22 37.59
C THR A 194 -18.78 -12.06 38.19
N TYR A 195 -18.57 -12.59 39.40
CA TYR A 195 -19.65 -13.19 40.18
C TYR A 195 -20.62 -12.09 40.61
N THR A 196 -21.75 -11.94 39.92
CA THR A 196 -22.92 -11.28 40.50
C THR A 196 -23.57 -12.27 41.46
N HIS A 197 -23.41 -11.99 42.76
CA HIS A 197 -24.03 -12.70 43.88
C HIS A 197 -25.55 -12.73 43.81
#